data_AF-A0A0H1RP02-F1
#
_entry.id   AF-A0A0H1RP02-F1
#
_cell.length_a   1.000
_cell.length_b   1.000
_cell.length_c   1.000
_cell.angle_alpha   90.00
_cell.angle_beta   90.00
_cell.angle_gamma   90.00
#
_symmetry.space_group_name_H-M   'P 1'
#
loop_
_entity.id
_entity.type
_entity.pdbx_description
1 polymer ?
#
loop_
_entity_poly.entity_id
_entity_poly.type
_entity_poly.pdbx_seq_one_letter_code
_entity_poly.pdbx_strand_id
1 'polypeptide(L)'
;MRFIVADWGTTRFRGYLIEDETILDQVSSDEGVSALQKGQHRDVFLKHCGHWLDVEPNAPVLLVGMVGSREGWVEAPYASCPAGPAEIAQALIPVDLADGRKAHIIPGLFCEPAPGAADVMRGEETLALGAGVENGLVCSAGTHPKWILMRDGRIERFATYLTGEMYALLREHSMVGRAATEPSDQKGFDMGLDAAERNGGADGTARVGLLHLLFGARAAVVSGRMASNLLTPYLSGLLTGDEINGALAQFGRPASVTILADQARADLYAHALARHGIKTELKNPKQALLAGLARIVRQHSQS
;
A
#
# COMPACT_ATOMS: atom_id res chain seq x y z
N MET A 1 -18.56 16.70 8.91
CA MET A 1 -19.05 16.68 7.50
C MET A 1 -19.35 15.24 7.11
N ARG A 2 -20.52 14.98 6.52
CA ARG A 2 -20.90 13.64 6.05
C ARG A 2 -20.49 13.40 4.60
N PHE A 3 -19.98 12.22 4.31
CA PHE A 3 -19.65 11.78 2.95
C PHE A 3 -19.72 10.25 2.82
N ILE A 4 -19.91 9.78 1.59
CA ILE A 4 -20.00 8.37 1.23
C ILE A 4 -18.72 7.98 0.50
N VAL A 5 -18.19 6.80 0.80
CA VAL A 5 -16.98 6.27 0.20
C VAL A 5 -17.24 4.87 -0.33
N ALA A 6 -16.76 4.58 -1.54
CA ALA A 6 -16.48 3.22 -1.96
C ALA A 6 -14.98 3.02 -2.12
N ASP A 7 -14.40 2.21 -1.23
CA ASP A 7 -13.06 1.65 -1.38
C ASP A 7 -13.15 0.37 -2.19
N TRP A 8 -12.73 0.47 -3.44
CA TRP A 8 -12.96 -0.53 -4.47
C TRP A 8 -11.63 -1.11 -4.94
N GLY A 9 -11.21 -2.17 -4.27
CA GLY A 9 -10.03 -2.92 -4.64
C GLY A 9 -10.27 -3.84 -5.84
N THR A 10 -9.21 -4.52 -6.27
CA THR A 10 -9.28 -5.49 -7.36
C THR A 10 -10.31 -6.59 -7.08
N THR A 11 -10.31 -7.16 -5.88
CA THR A 11 -11.13 -8.34 -5.54
C THR A 11 -12.21 -8.07 -4.49
N ARG A 12 -12.25 -6.88 -3.89
CA ARG A 12 -13.18 -6.54 -2.80
C ARG A 12 -13.76 -5.15 -2.98
N PHE A 13 -15.02 -5.00 -2.62
CA PHE A 13 -15.72 -3.72 -2.48
C PHE A 13 -16.02 -3.45 -1.00
N ARG A 14 -15.79 -2.22 -0.55
CA ARG A 14 -16.16 -1.75 0.78
C ARG A 14 -16.79 -0.37 0.67
N GLY A 15 -18.02 -0.23 1.14
CA GLY A 15 -18.73 1.04 1.22
C GLY A 15 -18.73 1.57 2.65
N TYR A 16 -18.64 2.88 2.83
CA TYR A 16 -18.76 3.55 4.12
C TYR A 16 -19.62 4.81 4.02
N LEU A 17 -20.52 5.00 4.98
CA LEU A 17 -21.09 6.31 5.31
C LEU A 17 -20.30 6.88 6.48
N ILE A 18 -19.72 8.06 6.30
CA ILE A 18 -18.77 8.65 7.25
C ILE A 18 -19.27 10.02 7.69
N GLU A 19 -19.13 10.32 8.97
CA GLU A 19 -19.23 11.67 9.53
C GLU A 19 -17.88 12.05 10.12
N ASP A 20 -17.21 13.01 9.48
CA ASP A 20 -15.83 13.41 9.74
C ASP A 20 -14.85 12.25 9.58
N GLU A 21 -14.47 11.57 10.66
CA GLU A 21 -13.60 10.39 10.64
C GLU A 21 -14.28 9.17 11.30
N THR A 22 -15.57 9.27 11.56
CA THR A 22 -16.39 8.22 12.20
C THR A 22 -17.23 7.50 11.16
N ILE A 23 -17.14 6.17 11.12
CA ILE A 23 -18.02 5.35 10.29
C ILE A 23 -19.38 5.24 10.98
N LEU A 24 -20.42 5.75 10.32
CA LEU A 24 -21.80 5.62 10.75
C LEU A 24 -22.41 4.30 10.28
N ASP A 25 -22.05 3.87 9.07
CA ASP A 25 -22.51 2.61 8.48
C ASP A 25 -21.48 2.06 7.48
N GLN A 26 -21.48 0.74 7.25
CA GLN A 26 -20.54 0.08 6.35
C GLN A 26 -21.14 -1.14 5.66
N VAL A 27 -20.73 -1.37 4.42
CA VAL A 27 -21.09 -2.55 3.62
C VAL A 27 -19.84 -3.16 2.98
N SER A 28 -19.87 -4.45 2.66
CA SER A 28 -18.78 -5.09 1.93
C SER A 28 -19.26 -6.23 1.04
N SER A 29 -18.57 -6.46 -0.06
CA SER A 29 -18.85 -7.57 -0.98
C SER A 29 -17.59 -8.07 -1.69
N ASP A 30 -17.71 -9.22 -2.35
CA ASP A 30 -16.70 -9.80 -3.25
C ASP A 30 -16.77 -9.23 -4.69
N GLU A 31 -17.61 -8.21 -4.93
CA GLU A 31 -17.75 -7.54 -6.24
C GLU A 31 -16.64 -6.50 -6.45
N GLY A 32 -15.38 -6.93 -6.33
CA GLY A 32 -14.21 -6.11 -6.70
C GLY A 32 -14.15 -5.80 -8.20
N VAL A 33 -13.28 -4.87 -8.59
CA VAL A 33 -13.13 -4.43 -9.99
C VAL A 33 -12.93 -5.59 -10.97
N SER A 34 -12.13 -6.59 -10.62
CA SER A 34 -11.85 -7.73 -11.51
C SER A 34 -13.04 -8.66 -11.74
N ALA A 35 -14.11 -8.55 -10.94
CA ALA A 35 -15.34 -9.31 -11.11
C ALA A 35 -16.34 -8.62 -12.07
N LEU A 36 -16.06 -7.39 -12.49
CA LEU A 36 -17.00 -6.54 -13.22
C LEU A 36 -16.56 -6.28 -14.66
N GLN A 37 -17.55 -6.11 -15.52
CA GLN A 37 -17.37 -5.60 -16.87
C GLN A 37 -17.58 -4.07 -16.90
N LYS A 38 -17.00 -3.42 -17.91
CA LYS A 38 -17.20 -1.99 -18.15
C LYS A 38 -18.70 -1.67 -18.23
N GLY A 39 -19.13 -0.66 -17.47
CA GLY A 39 -20.54 -0.26 -17.35
C GLY A 39 -21.29 -0.83 -16.14
N GLN A 40 -20.83 -1.93 -15.52
CA GLN A 40 -21.53 -2.55 -14.38
C GLN A 40 -21.28 -1.85 -13.03
N HIS A 41 -20.20 -1.07 -12.93
CA HIS A 41 -19.76 -0.40 -11.70
C HIS A 41 -20.84 0.50 -11.09
N ARG A 42 -21.57 1.26 -11.92
CA ARG A 42 -22.66 2.12 -11.44
C ARG A 42 -23.71 1.33 -10.67
N ASP A 43 -24.18 0.24 -11.27
CA ASP A 43 -25.27 -0.57 -10.70
C ASP A 43 -24.81 -1.29 -9.43
N VAL A 44 -23.56 -1.77 -9.40
CA VAL A 44 -22.98 -2.36 -8.19
C VAL A 44 -22.84 -1.31 -7.08
N PHE A 45 -22.41 -0.09 -7.39
CA PHE A 45 -22.37 0.98 -6.41
C PHE A 45 -23.77 1.30 -5.87
N LEU A 46 -24.77 1.47 -6.75
CA LEU A 46 -26.14 1.79 -6.34
C LEU A 46 -26.78 0.66 -5.53
N LYS A 47 -26.51 -0.61 -5.89
CA LYS A 47 -26.95 -1.78 -5.13
C LYS A 47 -26.47 -1.74 -3.68
N HIS A 48 -25.23 -1.36 -3.43
CA HIS A 48 -24.63 -1.39 -2.09
C HIS A 48 -24.80 -0.09 -1.31
N CYS A 49 -24.64 1.06 -1.98
CA CYS A 49 -24.57 2.38 -1.36
C CYS A 49 -25.78 3.28 -1.70
N GLY A 50 -26.70 2.84 -2.57
CA GLY A 50 -27.81 3.66 -3.05
C GLY A 50 -28.73 4.14 -1.93
N HIS A 51 -28.99 3.29 -0.93
CA HIS A 51 -29.79 3.66 0.23
C HIS A 51 -29.20 4.82 1.03
N TRP A 52 -27.86 5.01 1.04
CA TRP A 52 -27.23 6.19 1.64
C TRP A 52 -27.42 7.45 0.80
N LEU A 53 -27.53 7.33 -0.53
CA LEU A 53 -27.81 8.48 -1.39
C LEU A 53 -29.19 9.07 -1.09
N ASP A 54 -30.17 8.21 -0.78
CA ASP A 54 -31.56 8.61 -0.47
C ASP A 54 -31.64 9.39 0.84
N VAL A 55 -30.93 8.95 1.88
CA VAL A 55 -30.96 9.60 3.20
C VAL A 55 -30.00 10.78 3.31
N GLU A 56 -28.94 10.83 2.50
CA GLU A 56 -27.94 11.89 2.49
C GLU A 56 -27.84 12.53 1.09
N PRO A 57 -28.85 13.31 0.64
CA PRO A 57 -28.95 13.79 -0.75
C PRO A 57 -27.79 14.71 -1.19
N ASN A 58 -27.14 15.38 -0.24
CA ASN A 58 -26.07 16.34 -0.49
C ASN A 58 -24.66 15.82 -0.12
N ALA A 59 -24.55 14.60 0.43
CA ALA A 59 -23.26 14.07 0.85
C ALA A 59 -22.34 13.84 -0.39
N PRO A 60 -21.09 14.32 -0.38
CA PRO A 60 -20.11 13.97 -1.40
C PRO A 60 -19.92 12.46 -1.47
N VAL A 61 -19.71 11.93 -2.68
CA VAL A 61 -19.42 10.52 -2.89
C VAL A 61 -18.03 10.39 -3.49
N LEU A 62 -17.12 9.70 -2.79
CA LEU A 62 -15.78 9.42 -3.27
C LEU A 62 -15.60 7.94 -3.59
N LEU A 63 -14.86 7.66 -4.65
CA LEU A 63 -14.48 6.33 -5.08
C LEU A 63 -12.96 6.24 -5.04
N VAL A 64 -12.40 5.28 -4.29
CA VAL A 64 -10.95 5.14 -4.09
C VAL A 64 -10.47 3.75 -4.48
N GLY A 65 -9.20 3.68 -4.89
CA GLY A 65 -8.55 2.43 -5.27
C GLY A 65 -8.70 2.09 -6.75
N MET A 66 -8.85 0.81 -7.06
CA MET A 66 -8.75 0.27 -8.42
C MET A 66 -9.93 0.61 -9.32
N VAL A 67 -11.02 1.16 -8.79
CA VAL A 67 -12.13 1.71 -9.60
C VAL A 67 -11.69 2.82 -10.56
N GLY A 68 -10.59 3.52 -10.25
CA GLY A 68 -9.97 4.50 -11.14
C GLY A 68 -8.87 3.96 -12.05
N SER A 69 -8.62 2.65 -12.05
CA SER A 69 -7.63 2.04 -12.96
C SER A 69 -8.18 1.91 -14.38
N ARG A 70 -7.32 1.49 -15.33
CA ARG A 70 -7.72 1.19 -16.72
C ARG A 70 -8.84 0.18 -16.82
N GLU A 71 -8.82 -0.80 -15.92
CA GLU A 71 -9.82 -1.88 -15.86
C GLU A 71 -10.99 -1.54 -14.92
N GLY A 72 -11.00 -0.33 -14.37
CA GLY A 72 -12.03 0.17 -13.46
C GLY A 72 -13.26 0.72 -14.17
N TRP A 73 -13.97 1.60 -13.46
CA TRP A 73 -15.17 2.26 -13.98
C TRP A 73 -14.80 3.29 -15.04
N VAL A 74 -14.01 4.30 -14.64
CA VAL A 74 -13.46 5.34 -15.51
C VAL A 74 -12.00 5.50 -15.12
N GLU A 75 -11.11 5.45 -16.12
CA GLU A 75 -9.68 5.65 -15.89
C GLU A 75 -9.47 7.06 -15.31
N ALA A 76 -8.89 7.11 -14.12
CA ALA A 76 -8.46 8.34 -13.47
C ALA A 76 -6.95 8.50 -13.71
N PRO A 77 -6.53 9.48 -14.56
CA PRO A 77 -5.12 9.76 -14.79
C PRO A 77 -4.38 10.00 -13.48
N TYR A 78 -3.11 9.60 -13.42
CA TYR A 78 -2.29 9.84 -12.25
C TYR A 78 -2.02 11.35 -12.09
N ALA A 79 -2.18 11.88 -10.88
CA ALA A 79 -1.67 13.20 -10.53
C ALA A 79 -0.16 13.11 -10.25
N SER A 80 0.59 14.16 -10.55
CA SER A 80 2.06 14.15 -10.38
C SER A 80 2.45 14.60 -8.97
N CYS A 81 3.45 13.95 -8.39
CA CYS A 81 4.11 14.45 -7.17
C CYS A 81 4.96 15.70 -7.49
N PRO A 82 5.14 16.63 -6.53
CA PRO A 82 4.60 16.60 -5.17
C PRO A 82 3.09 16.88 -5.12
N ALA A 83 2.34 16.12 -4.31
CA ALA A 83 0.89 16.22 -4.22
C ALA A 83 0.38 16.11 -2.78
N GLY A 84 -0.50 17.01 -2.37
CA GLY A 84 -1.26 16.98 -1.13
C GLY A 84 -2.76 16.83 -1.37
N PRO A 85 -3.58 17.03 -0.32
CA PRO A 85 -5.03 16.94 -0.44
C PRO A 85 -5.64 17.91 -1.46
N ALA A 86 -5.04 19.09 -1.63
CA ALA A 86 -5.53 20.11 -2.57
C ALA A 86 -5.28 19.70 -4.03
N GLU A 87 -4.07 19.24 -4.36
CA GLU A 87 -3.73 18.77 -5.71
C GLU A 87 -4.58 17.55 -6.11
N ILE A 88 -4.80 16.62 -5.18
CA ILE A 88 -5.66 15.46 -5.42
C ILE A 88 -7.13 15.86 -5.59
N ALA A 89 -7.64 16.80 -4.77
CA ALA A 89 -9.00 17.29 -4.89
C ALA A 89 -9.27 17.95 -6.25
N GLN A 90 -8.30 18.68 -6.80
CA GLN A 90 -8.39 19.29 -8.13
C GLN A 90 -8.35 18.27 -9.28
N ALA A 91 -7.77 17.09 -9.04
CA ALA A 91 -7.62 16.02 -10.02
C ALA A 91 -8.69 14.92 -9.91
N LEU A 92 -9.74 15.13 -9.10
CA LEU A 92 -10.86 14.22 -8.97
C LEU A 92 -11.60 14.03 -10.30
N ILE A 93 -11.95 12.79 -10.62
CA ILE A 93 -12.65 12.46 -11.86
C ILE A 93 -14.13 12.21 -11.60
N PRO A 94 -15.04 13.07 -12.11
CA PRO A 94 -16.46 12.88 -11.90
C PRO A 94 -17.00 11.70 -12.71
N VAL A 95 -17.89 10.92 -12.09
CA VAL A 95 -18.70 9.88 -12.74
C VAL A 95 -20.17 10.02 -12.34
N ASP A 96 -21.07 9.76 -13.28
CA ASP A 96 -22.51 9.92 -13.04
C ASP A 96 -23.10 8.72 -12.27
N LEU A 97 -23.83 9.03 -11.18
CA LEU A 97 -24.54 8.05 -10.36
C LEU A 97 -26.00 7.93 -10.77
N ALA A 98 -26.84 8.93 -10.54
CA ALA A 98 -28.25 8.95 -10.93
C ALA A 98 -28.78 10.37 -10.76
N ASP A 99 -29.75 10.79 -11.58
CA ASP A 99 -30.48 12.06 -11.42
C ASP A 99 -29.57 13.30 -11.27
N GLY A 100 -28.44 13.32 -11.99
CA GLY A 100 -27.44 14.40 -11.93
C GLY A 100 -26.48 14.33 -10.74
N ARG A 101 -26.67 13.37 -9.81
CA ARG A 101 -25.73 13.08 -8.73
C ARG A 101 -24.43 12.50 -9.30
N LYS A 102 -23.30 13.02 -8.81
CA LYS A 102 -21.95 12.56 -9.20
C LYS A 102 -21.23 11.89 -8.04
N ALA A 103 -20.43 10.90 -8.38
CA ALA A 103 -19.33 10.44 -7.54
C ALA A 103 -18.00 10.93 -8.13
N HIS A 104 -16.97 10.96 -7.31
CA HIS A 104 -15.64 11.42 -7.71
C HIS A 104 -14.60 10.35 -7.43
N ILE A 105 -13.93 9.89 -8.48
CA ILE A 105 -12.83 8.95 -8.38
C ILE A 105 -11.57 9.71 -7.96
N ILE A 106 -10.92 9.22 -6.91
CA ILE A 106 -9.62 9.70 -6.46
C ILE A 106 -8.54 9.18 -7.41
N PRO A 107 -7.73 10.07 -8.03
CA PRO A 107 -6.63 9.63 -8.87
C PRO A 107 -5.53 8.98 -8.03
N GLY A 108 -4.79 8.05 -8.63
CA GLY A 108 -3.51 7.64 -8.08
C GLY A 108 -2.46 8.73 -8.25
N LEU A 109 -1.25 8.48 -7.73
CA LEU A 109 -0.09 9.36 -7.95
C LEU A 109 0.97 8.72 -8.85
N PHE A 110 1.60 9.57 -9.65
CA PHE A 110 2.83 9.30 -10.39
C PHE A 110 3.97 10.06 -9.74
N CYS A 111 5.15 9.46 -9.68
CA CYS A 111 6.37 10.16 -9.30
C CYS A 111 7.58 9.63 -10.06
N GLU A 112 8.64 10.44 -10.07
CA GLU A 112 9.96 10.02 -10.52
C GLU A 112 10.86 9.80 -9.30
N PRO A 113 11.05 8.56 -8.82
CA PRO A 113 11.90 8.29 -7.66
C PRO A 113 13.37 8.65 -7.93
N ALA A 114 13.80 8.65 -9.19
CA ALA A 114 15.12 9.08 -9.62
C ALA A 114 15.01 9.60 -11.07
N PRO A 115 16.00 10.36 -11.58
CA PRO A 115 15.97 10.85 -12.95
C PRO A 115 15.74 9.70 -13.96
N GLY A 116 14.64 9.78 -14.72
CA GLY A 116 14.25 8.79 -15.72
C GLY A 116 13.62 7.50 -15.18
N ALA A 117 13.40 7.39 -13.87
CA ALA A 117 12.63 6.31 -13.26
C ALA A 117 11.17 6.74 -13.10
N ALA A 118 10.25 5.77 -13.22
CA ALA A 118 8.81 6.00 -13.09
C ALA A 118 8.26 5.13 -11.96
N ASP A 119 7.37 5.70 -11.16
CA ASP A 119 6.66 4.96 -10.12
C ASP A 119 5.20 5.44 -10.02
N VAL A 120 4.32 4.54 -9.59
CA VAL A 120 2.89 4.80 -9.46
C VAL A 120 2.31 4.17 -8.18
N MET A 121 1.30 4.82 -7.61
CA MET A 121 0.46 4.25 -6.55
C MET A 121 -1.02 4.59 -6.79
N ARG A 122 -1.93 3.78 -6.24
CA ARG A 122 -3.36 4.03 -6.34
C ARG A 122 -4.10 3.43 -5.15
N GLY A 123 -4.59 4.29 -4.28
CA GLY A 123 -5.16 4.01 -2.97
C GLY A 123 -4.21 4.36 -1.84
N GLU A 124 -2.90 4.09 -1.99
CA GLU A 124 -1.91 4.38 -0.95
C GLU A 124 -1.70 5.89 -0.72
N GLU A 125 -1.96 6.74 -1.71
CA GLU A 125 -1.88 8.20 -1.55
C GLU A 125 -2.85 8.69 -0.47
N THR A 126 -4.06 8.12 -0.44
CA THR A 126 -5.07 8.45 0.54
C THR A 126 -4.64 8.01 1.94
N LEU A 127 -4.03 6.82 2.07
CA LEU A 127 -3.52 6.33 3.34
C LEU A 127 -2.38 7.20 3.88
N ALA A 128 -1.43 7.57 3.02
CA ALA A 128 -0.28 8.38 3.40
C ALA A 128 -0.71 9.78 3.89
N LEU A 129 -1.64 10.42 3.19
CA LEU A 129 -2.19 11.71 3.60
C LEU A 129 -2.94 11.63 4.93
N GLY A 130 -3.64 10.54 5.20
CA GLY A 130 -4.35 10.34 6.46
C GLY A 130 -3.49 9.83 7.61
N ALA A 131 -2.25 9.39 7.36
CA ALA A 131 -1.30 9.05 8.43
C ALA A 131 -0.94 10.27 9.29
N GLY A 132 -1.16 11.48 8.78
CA GLY A 132 -0.95 12.73 9.51
C GLY A 132 0.53 13.11 9.67
N VAL A 133 1.40 12.60 8.80
CA VAL A 133 2.83 12.90 8.82
C VAL A 133 3.10 14.16 8.00
N GLU A 134 3.52 15.24 8.67
CA GLU A 134 3.90 16.49 8.00
C GLU A 134 5.26 16.37 7.30
N ASN A 135 6.27 15.86 8.01
CA ASN A 135 7.63 15.72 7.52
C ASN A 135 8.20 14.38 8.00
N GLY A 136 8.53 13.48 7.09
CA GLY A 136 9.02 12.15 7.46
C GLY A 136 8.85 11.09 6.38
N LEU A 137 9.06 9.83 6.76
CA LEU A 137 8.98 8.69 5.86
C LEU A 137 7.87 7.75 6.32
N VAL A 138 6.94 7.43 5.41
CA VAL A 138 5.84 6.49 5.63
C VAL A 138 6.13 5.21 4.83
N CYS A 139 6.03 4.06 5.48
CA CYS A 139 6.06 2.75 4.85
C CYS A 139 4.65 2.15 4.84
N SER A 140 4.00 2.15 3.68
CA SER A 140 2.74 1.45 3.46
C SER A 140 3.04 0.02 3.04
N ALA A 141 3.14 -0.90 4.00
CA ALA A 141 3.53 -2.28 3.76
C ALA A 141 2.38 -3.10 3.16
N GLY A 142 2.68 -3.91 2.16
CA GLY A 142 1.67 -4.44 1.25
C GLY A 142 2.15 -5.60 0.40
N THR A 143 1.32 -5.99 -0.56
CA THR A 143 1.76 -6.74 -1.74
C THR A 143 2.86 -5.98 -2.49
N HIS A 144 2.67 -4.65 -2.61
CA HIS A 144 3.62 -3.73 -3.19
C HIS A 144 3.96 -2.60 -2.20
N PRO A 145 4.85 -2.83 -1.22
CA PRO A 145 5.19 -1.82 -0.23
C PRO A 145 5.59 -0.48 -0.88
N LYS A 146 5.05 0.62 -0.33
CA LYS A 146 5.37 1.98 -0.75
C LYS A 146 6.16 2.68 0.35
N TRP A 147 7.32 3.22 0.00
CA TRP A 147 8.09 4.13 0.85
C TRP A 147 7.85 5.56 0.38
N ILE A 148 7.21 6.37 1.22
CA ILE A 148 6.61 7.64 0.83
C ILE A 148 7.23 8.76 1.66
N LEU A 149 7.95 9.65 0.99
CA LEU A 149 8.55 10.83 1.62
C LEU A 149 7.50 11.94 1.72
N MET A 150 7.21 12.35 2.95
CA MET A 150 6.29 13.44 3.27
C MET A 150 7.07 14.74 3.52
N ARG A 151 6.61 15.84 2.93
CA ARG A 151 7.09 17.21 3.14
C ARG A 151 5.93 18.18 3.23
N ASP A 152 5.85 18.93 4.32
CA ASP A 152 4.79 19.91 4.61
C ASP A 152 3.37 19.35 4.35
N GLY A 153 3.15 18.11 4.80
CA GLY A 153 1.86 17.42 4.67
C GLY A 153 1.53 16.92 3.26
N ARG A 154 2.49 17.02 2.33
CA ARG A 154 2.37 16.59 0.92
C ARG A 154 3.27 15.39 0.65
N ILE A 155 2.86 14.55 -0.28
CA ILE A 155 3.67 13.44 -0.79
C ILE A 155 4.68 14.05 -1.77
N GLU A 156 5.95 14.05 -1.39
CA GLU A 156 7.04 14.63 -2.20
C GLU A 156 7.49 13.66 -3.28
N ARG A 157 7.77 12.41 -2.88
CA ARG A 157 8.32 11.34 -3.72
C ARG A 157 8.03 10.01 -3.05
N PHE A 158 7.96 8.93 -3.82
CA PHE A 158 7.85 7.59 -3.27
C PHE A 158 8.62 6.57 -4.09
N ALA A 159 8.81 5.38 -3.53
CA ALA A 159 9.33 4.22 -4.25
C ALA A 159 8.54 2.97 -3.89
N THR A 160 8.28 2.14 -4.89
CA THR A 160 7.54 0.88 -4.78
C THR A 160 8.50 -0.30 -4.81
N TYR A 161 8.21 -1.27 -3.94
CA TYR A 161 8.87 -2.57 -3.94
C TYR A 161 7.80 -3.65 -4.15
N LEU A 162 8.15 -4.76 -4.81
CA LEU A 162 7.25 -5.88 -5.03
C LEU A 162 7.44 -7.02 -4.01
N THR A 163 7.83 -6.68 -2.80
CA THR A 163 8.27 -7.62 -1.75
C THR A 163 7.22 -8.67 -1.40
N GLY A 164 5.97 -8.22 -1.18
CA GLY A 164 4.87 -9.13 -0.84
C GLY A 164 4.47 -10.02 -2.01
N GLU A 165 4.42 -9.48 -3.23
CA GLU A 165 4.16 -10.26 -4.44
C GLU A 165 5.26 -11.29 -4.69
N MET A 166 6.53 -10.87 -4.63
CA MET A 166 7.69 -11.75 -4.83
C MET A 166 7.70 -12.88 -3.79
N TYR A 167 7.37 -12.58 -2.53
CA TYR A 167 7.24 -13.61 -1.49
C TYR A 167 6.18 -14.65 -1.86
N ALA A 168 4.99 -14.23 -2.29
CA ALA A 168 3.93 -15.13 -2.72
C ALA A 168 4.36 -15.98 -3.93
N LEU A 169 4.94 -15.35 -4.96
CA LEU A 169 5.46 -16.04 -6.15
C LEU A 169 6.53 -17.07 -5.81
N LEU A 170 7.45 -16.75 -4.90
CA LEU A 170 8.52 -17.67 -4.50
C LEU A 170 7.98 -18.87 -3.72
N ARG A 171 6.96 -18.65 -2.89
CA ARG A 171 6.33 -19.70 -2.08
C ARG A 171 5.45 -20.63 -2.93
N GLU A 172 4.66 -20.06 -3.83
CA GLU A 172 3.57 -20.79 -4.51
C GLU A 172 3.93 -21.24 -5.92
N HIS A 173 4.84 -20.53 -6.59
CA HIS A 173 5.10 -20.70 -8.02
C HIS A 173 6.59 -20.86 -8.38
N SER A 174 7.48 -20.90 -7.40
CA SER A 174 8.91 -21.08 -7.62
C SER A 174 9.44 -22.37 -7.01
N MET A 175 10.47 -22.92 -7.66
CA MET A 175 11.26 -24.01 -7.07
C MET A 175 11.97 -23.56 -5.79
N VAL A 176 12.21 -22.26 -5.59
CA VAL A 176 12.87 -21.75 -4.37
C VAL A 176 12.09 -22.16 -3.12
N GLY A 177 10.79 -21.84 -3.03
CA GLY A 177 9.96 -22.14 -1.86
C GLY A 177 9.50 -23.59 -1.72
N ARG A 178 9.58 -24.41 -2.79
CA ARG A 178 9.02 -25.78 -2.83
C ARG A 178 9.55 -26.73 -1.75
N ALA A 179 10.75 -26.48 -1.21
CA ALA A 179 11.35 -27.31 -0.18
C ALA A 179 10.91 -26.93 1.25
N ALA A 180 10.06 -25.91 1.41
CA ALA A 180 9.56 -25.47 2.71
C ALA A 180 8.57 -26.49 3.30
N THR A 181 8.57 -26.60 4.63
CA THR A 181 7.67 -27.49 5.38
C THR A 181 6.99 -26.72 6.50
N GLU A 182 5.77 -27.15 6.86
CA GLU A 182 5.03 -26.61 8.00
C GLU A 182 5.07 -27.57 9.20
N PRO A 183 4.95 -27.06 10.44
CA PRO A 183 4.86 -25.65 10.81
C PRO A 183 6.19 -24.92 10.63
N SER A 184 6.13 -23.67 10.18
CA SER A 184 7.29 -22.79 10.03
C SER A 184 7.91 -22.36 11.37
N ASP A 185 9.23 -22.14 11.36
CA ASP A 185 9.99 -21.59 12.51
C ASP A 185 10.43 -20.15 12.20
N GLN A 186 9.92 -19.21 12.99
CA GLN A 186 10.12 -17.78 12.79
C GLN A 186 11.60 -17.34 12.87
N LYS A 187 12.48 -18.15 13.46
CA LYS A 187 13.94 -17.90 13.41
C LYS A 187 14.48 -17.75 11.99
N GLY A 188 13.81 -18.35 11.01
CA GLY A 188 14.16 -18.16 9.61
C GLY A 188 14.13 -16.68 9.21
N PHE A 189 13.17 -15.90 9.72
CA PHE A 189 13.03 -14.48 9.42
C PHE A 189 14.30 -13.69 9.76
N ASP A 190 14.83 -13.89 10.97
CA ASP A 190 16.08 -13.26 11.40
C ASP A 190 17.27 -13.67 10.52
N MET A 191 17.38 -14.95 10.15
CA MET A 191 18.42 -15.42 9.24
C MET A 191 18.33 -14.75 7.85
N GLY A 192 17.10 -14.50 7.39
CA GLY A 192 16.83 -13.78 6.14
C GLY A 192 17.26 -12.31 6.25
N LEU A 193 16.93 -11.64 7.35
CA LEU A 193 17.38 -10.28 7.63
C LEU A 193 18.90 -10.19 7.70
N ASP A 194 19.57 -11.12 8.39
CA ASP A 194 21.03 -11.18 8.44
C ASP A 194 21.65 -11.29 7.03
N ALA A 195 21.02 -12.07 6.13
CA ALA A 195 21.47 -12.20 4.75
C ALA A 195 21.26 -10.92 3.94
N ALA A 196 20.14 -10.24 4.13
CA ALA A 196 19.87 -8.95 3.51
C ALA A 196 20.86 -7.88 3.99
N GLU A 197 21.13 -7.78 5.30
CA GLU A 197 22.07 -6.82 5.87
C GLU A 197 23.48 -6.95 5.28
N ARG A 198 23.98 -8.19 5.17
CA ARG A 198 25.26 -8.46 4.48
C ARG A 198 25.27 -8.00 3.03
N ASN A 199 24.10 -7.94 2.38
CA ASN A 199 23.91 -7.46 1.00
C ASN A 199 23.61 -5.95 0.91
N GLY A 200 23.52 -5.23 2.03
CA GLY A 200 23.22 -3.79 2.05
C GLY A 200 24.36 -2.91 1.51
N GLY A 201 25.60 -3.41 1.53
CA GLY A 201 26.79 -2.70 1.04
C GLY A 201 27.28 -1.56 1.95
N ALA A 202 26.76 -1.45 3.17
CA ALA A 202 27.09 -0.38 4.12
C ALA A 202 28.54 -0.46 4.64
N ASP A 203 29.11 -1.66 4.73
CA ASP A 203 30.44 -1.89 5.31
C ASP A 203 31.55 -2.02 4.25
N GLY A 204 31.30 -1.51 3.03
CA GLY A 204 32.22 -1.67 1.90
C GLY A 204 32.28 -3.10 1.34
N THR A 205 31.43 -4.01 1.83
CA THR A 205 31.26 -5.35 1.27
C THR A 205 30.57 -5.25 -0.09
N ALA A 206 31.08 -6.01 -1.07
CA ALA A 206 30.45 -6.09 -2.37
C ALA A 206 29.05 -6.73 -2.24
N ARG A 207 28.05 -6.12 -2.89
CA ARG A 207 26.73 -6.73 -3.01
C ARG A 207 26.83 -8.01 -3.83
N VAL A 208 26.21 -9.07 -3.34
CA VAL A 208 26.12 -10.36 -4.05
C VAL A 208 24.85 -10.46 -4.89
N GLY A 209 23.84 -9.62 -4.59
CA GLY A 209 22.61 -9.50 -5.35
C GLY A 209 21.48 -10.41 -4.84
N LEU A 210 20.26 -9.88 -4.83
CA LEU A 210 19.08 -10.55 -4.29
C LEU A 210 18.80 -11.90 -4.97
N LEU A 211 18.91 -11.96 -6.31
CA LEU A 211 18.65 -13.19 -7.06
C LEU A 211 19.56 -14.36 -6.65
N HIS A 212 20.83 -14.06 -6.32
CA HIS A 212 21.77 -15.06 -5.79
C HIS A 212 21.34 -15.55 -4.40
N LEU A 213 20.98 -14.62 -3.51
CA LEU A 213 20.56 -14.94 -2.14
C LEU A 213 19.27 -15.77 -2.09
N LEU A 214 18.31 -15.47 -2.98
CA LEU A 214 17.08 -16.23 -3.12
C LEU A 214 17.36 -17.69 -3.50
N PHE A 215 18.23 -17.94 -4.48
CA PHE A 215 18.62 -19.31 -4.81
C PHE A 215 19.47 -19.96 -3.71
N GLY A 216 20.31 -19.18 -3.03
CA GLY A 216 21.09 -19.61 -1.87
C GLY A 216 20.24 -20.22 -0.75
N ALA A 217 19.04 -19.66 -0.51
CA ALA A 217 18.09 -20.21 0.46
C ALA A 217 17.69 -21.66 0.12
N ARG A 218 17.35 -21.93 -1.15
CA ARG A 218 17.04 -23.28 -1.63
C ARG A 218 18.25 -24.19 -1.53
N ALA A 219 19.42 -23.72 -1.95
CA ALA A 219 20.66 -24.49 -1.90
C ALA A 219 21.02 -24.89 -0.46
N ALA A 220 20.78 -24.00 0.52
CA ALA A 220 21.00 -24.30 1.94
C ALA A 220 20.09 -25.43 2.43
N VAL A 221 18.82 -25.46 2.01
CA VAL A 221 17.90 -26.55 2.38
C VAL A 221 18.30 -27.87 1.71
N VAL A 222 18.55 -27.86 0.40
CA VAL A 222 18.90 -29.08 -0.36
C VAL A 222 20.23 -29.68 0.10
N SER A 223 21.18 -28.85 0.55
CA SER A 223 22.46 -29.30 1.10
C SER A 223 22.42 -29.65 2.58
N GLY A 224 21.26 -29.56 3.24
CA GLY A 224 21.10 -29.85 4.67
C GLY A 224 21.70 -28.80 5.62
N ARG A 225 22.08 -27.62 5.11
CA ARG A 225 22.62 -26.50 5.90
C ARG A 225 21.55 -25.62 6.54
N MET A 226 20.30 -25.74 6.10
CA MET A 226 19.15 -25.06 6.70
C MET A 226 17.96 -26.03 6.75
N ALA A 227 17.25 -26.07 7.87
CA ALA A 227 16.04 -26.87 7.98
C ALA A 227 14.92 -26.31 7.09
N SER A 228 14.13 -27.20 6.47
CA SER A 228 13.03 -26.82 5.57
C SER A 228 11.98 -25.91 6.20
N ASN A 229 11.71 -26.05 7.49
CA ASN A 229 10.73 -25.22 8.20
C ASN A 229 11.18 -23.78 8.45
N LEU A 230 12.47 -23.46 8.26
CA LEU A 230 12.99 -22.09 8.34
C LEU A 230 12.85 -21.32 7.01
N LEU A 231 12.63 -22.03 5.89
CA LEU A 231 12.73 -21.45 4.55
C LEU A 231 11.70 -20.35 4.28
N THR A 232 10.44 -20.58 4.63
CA THR A 232 9.37 -19.59 4.37
C THR A 232 9.61 -18.28 5.14
N PRO A 233 9.85 -18.29 6.47
CA PRO A 233 10.24 -17.08 7.19
C PRO A 233 11.55 -16.47 6.68
N TYR A 234 12.53 -17.28 6.30
CA TYR A 234 13.79 -16.78 5.71
C TYR A 234 13.56 -15.95 4.45
N LEU A 235 12.74 -16.42 3.53
CA LEU A 235 12.43 -15.67 2.30
C LEU A 235 11.71 -14.36 2.62
N SER A 236 10.80 -14.36 3.59
CA SER A 236 10.13 -13.15 4.06
C SER A 236 11.12 -12.13 4.65
N GLY A 237 12.04 -12.59 5.51
CA GLY A 237 13.07 -11.75 6.12
C GLY A 237 14.05 -11.20 5.09
N LEU A 238 14.54 -12.04 4.18
CA LEU A 238 15.47 -11.63 3.13
C LEU A 238 14.87 -10.55 2.22
N LEU A 239 13.62 -10.74 1.76
CA LEU A 239 12.96 -9.76 0.90
C LEU A 239 12.68 -8.45 1.64
N THR A 240 12.18 -8.53 2.89
CA THR A 240 11.90 -7.34 3.71
C THR A 240 13.17 -6.54 4.00
N GLY A 241 14.27 -7.22 4.32
CA GLY A 241 15.55 -6.57 4.57
C GLY A 241 16.15 -5.94 3.31
N ASP A 242 16.05 -6.60 2.15
CA ASP A 242 16.58 -6.05 0.89
C ASP A 242 15.76 -4.84 0.42
N GLU A 243 14.44 -4.86 0.62
CA GLU A 243 13.58 -3.69 0.48
C GLU A 243 14.04 -2.54 1.36
N ILE A 244 14.21 -2.77 2.67
CA ILE A 244 14.62 -1.72 3.62
C ILE A 244 15.99 -1.16 3.23
N ASN A 245 16.95 -2.01 2.85
CA ASN A 245 18.25 -1.56 2.35
C ASN A 245 18.10 -0.61 1.15
N GLY A 246 17.23 -0.98 0.20
CA GLY A 246 16.92 -0.14 -0.96
C GLY A 246 16.28 1.18 -0.54
N ALA A 247 15.29 1.15 0.35
CA ALA A 247 14.55 2.33 0.78
C ALA A 247 15.47 3.30 1.53
N LEU A 248 16.29 2.81 2.45
CA LEU A 248 17.24 3.63 3.19
C LEU A 248 18.35 4.20 2.31
N ALA A 249 18.72 3.52 1.22
CA ALA A 249 19.64 4.08 0.23
C ALA A 249 19.00 5.25 -0.57
N GLN A 250 17.69 5.20 -0.83
CA GLN A 250 16.97 6.22 -1.59
C GLN A 250 16.50 7.42 -0.77
N PHE A 251 16.11 7.18 0.48
CA PHE A 251 15.48 8.18 1.36
C PHE A 251 16.34 8.57 2.58
N GLY A 252 17.51 7.94 2.74
CA GLY A 252 18.36 8.09 3.91
C GLY A 252 17.86 7.29 5.11
N ARG A 253 18.53 7.48 6.25
CA ARG A 253 18.22 6.78 7.51
C ARG A 253 17.53 7.76 8.48
N PRO A 254 16.18 7.82 8.50
CA PRO A 254 15.47 8.68 9.44
C PRO A 254 15.55 8.13 10.87
N ALA A 255 15.29 8.99 11.86
CA ALA A 255 15.16 8.55 13.25
C ALA A 255 13.91 7.66 13.49
N SER A 256 12.87 7.86 12.68
CA SER A 256 11.64 7.09 12.75
C SER A 256 10.95 6.92 11.39
N VAL A 257 10.16 5.86 11.25
CA VAL A 257 9.30 5.57 10.09
C VAL A 257 7.87 5.30 10.57
N THR A 258 6.88 5.89 9.92
CA THR A 258 5.47 5.58 10.17
C THR A 258 5.05 4.38 9.32
N ILE A 259 4.54 3.31 9.93
CA ILE A 259 4.10 2.09 9.23
C ILE A 259 2.58 2.08 9.11
N LEU A 260 2.09 1.83 7.89
CA LEU A 260 0.69 1.54 7.58
C LEU A 260 0.58 0.08 7.13
N ALA A 261 0.13 -0.79 8.03
CA ALA A 261 -0.11 -2.21 7.76
C ALA A 261 -1.06 -2.83 8.78
N ASP A 262 -1.50 -4.07 8.55
CA ASP A 262 -2.03 -4.91 9.62
C ASP A 262 -0.95 -5.20 10.68
N GLN A 263 -1.37 -5.57 11.90
CA GLN A 263 -0.46 -5.70 13.04
C GLN A 263 0.67 -6.72 12.77
N ALA A 264 0.33 -7.90 12.23
CA ALA A 264 1.32 -8.95 12.00
C ALA A 264 2.38 -8.50 10.99
N ARG A 265 1.99 -7.82 9.91
CA ARG A 265 2.94 -7.26 8.95
C ARG A 265 3.72 -6.07 9.54
N ALA A 266 3.07 -5.21 10.31
CA ALA A 266 3.72 -4.07 10.94
C ALA A 266 4.82 -4.51 11.90
N ASP A 267 4.60 -5.59 12.66
CA ASP A 267 5.58 -6.15 13.60
C ASP A 267 6.84 -6.64 12.88
N LEU A 268 6.70 -7.29 11.71
CA LEU A 268 7.84 -7.73 10.89
C LEU A 268 8.69 -6.55 10.42
N TYR A 269 8.05 -5.48 9.93
CA TYR A 269 8.74 -4.27 9.49
C TYR A 269 9.37 -3.51 10.66
N ALA A 270 8.68 -3.42 11.79
CA ALA A 270 9.20 -2.81 13.01
C ALA A 270 10.45 -3.55 13.52
N HIS A 271 10.40 -4.88 13.53
CA HIS A 271 11.53 -5.72 13.88
C HIS A 271 12.72 -5.52 12.95
N ALA A 272 12.49 -5.52 11.63
CA ALA A 272 13.55 -5.29 10.65
C ALA A 272 14.15 -3.87 10.74
N LEU A 273 13.33 -2.84 10.91
CA LEU A 273 13.79 -1.45 11.06
C LEU A 273 14.56 -1.20 12.36
N ALA A 274 14.19 -1.88 13.45
CA ALA A 274 14.90 -1.79 14.72
C ALA A 274 16.36 -2.22 14.61
N ARG A 275 16.69 -3.16 13.71
CA ARG A 275 18.07 -3.59 13.43
C ARG A 275 18.93 -2.49 12.80
N HIS A 276 18.29 -1.51 12.14
CA HIS A 276 18.92 -0.30 11.63
C HIS A 276 18.89 0.87 12.64
N GLY A 277 18.42 0.65 13.87
CA GLY A 277 18.26 1.69 14.89
C GLY A 277 17.13 2.67 14.61
N ILE A 278 16.19 2.32 13.72
CA ILE A 278 15.09 3.18 13.30
C ILE A 278 13.86 2.85 14.15
N LYS A 279 13.28 3.88 14.79
CA LYS A 279 12.03 3.73 15.55
C LYS A 279 10.84 3.63 14.60
N THR A 280 9.74 3.03 15.06
CA THR A 280 8.52 2.94 14.25
C THR A 280 7.31 3.49 14.97
N GLU A 281 6.43 4.13 14.21
CA GLU A 281 5.10 4.52 14.65
C GLU A 281 4.07 3.78 13.81
N LEU A 282 3.18 3.02 14.43
CA LEU A 282 2.17 2.25 13.71
C LEU A 282 0.90 3.10 13.58
N LYS A 283 0.37 3.18 12.36
CA LYS A 283 -0.94 3.79 12.08
C LYS A 283 -1.87 2.73 11.50
N ASN A 284 -3.10 2.71 12.01
CA ASN A 284 -4.12 1.80 11.50
C ASN A 284 -4.52 2.22 10.06
N PRO A 285 -4.40 1.33 9.06
CA PRO A 285 -4.71 1.69 7.68
C PRO A 285 -6.16 2.13 7.46
N LYS A 286 -7.13 1.55 8.19
CA LYS A 286 -8.53 1.95 8.08
C LYS A 286 -8.74 3.37 8.59
N GLN A 287 -8.15 3.74 9.72
CA GLN A 287 -8.24 5.11 10.25
C GLN A 287 -7.52 6.11 9.33
N ALA A 288 -6.34 5.74 8.82
CA ALA A 288 -5.61 6.56 7.86
C ALA A 288 -6.41 6.77 6.57
N LEU A 289 -7.09 5.74 6.05
CA LEU A 289 -7.99 5.88 4.91
C LEU A 289 -9.06 6.95 5.17
N LEU A 290 -9.78 6.85 6.29
CA LEU A 290 -10.85 7.78 6.65
C LEU A 290 -10.34 9.22 6.80
N ALA A 291 -9.22 9.42 7.52
CA ALA A 291 -8.62 10.72 7.71
C ALA A 291 -8.13 11.34 6.40
N GLY A 292 -7.52 10.54 5.51
CA GLY A 292 -7.07 10.98 4.19
C GLY A 292 -8.23 11.44 3.31
N LEU A 293 -9.30 10.64 3.27
CA LEU A 293 -10.53 10.99 2.55
C LEU A 293 -11.16 12.27 3.09
N ALA A 294 -11.27 12.40 4.42
CA ALA A 294 -11.81 13.60 5.05
C ALA A 294 -11.00 14.86 4.72
N ARG A 295 -9.67 14.74 4.55
CA ARG A 295 -8.80 15.84 4.10
C ARG A 295 -9.07 16.22 2.64
N ILE A 296 -9.21 15.23 1.76
CA ILE A 296 -9.47 15.46 0.32
C ILE A 296 -10.87 16.07 0.10
N VAL A 297 -11.93 15.53 0.74
CA VAL A 297 -13.30 16.07 0.60
C VAL A 297 -13.38 17.51 1.09
N ARG A 298 -12.68 17.84 2.18
CA ARG A 298 -12.64 19.22 2.71
C ARG A 298 -12.08 20.20 1.70
N GLN A 299 -11.02 19.83 0.97
CA GLN A 299 -10.46 20.67 -0.10
C GLN A 299 -11.41 20.77 -1.29
N HIS A 300 -12.03 19.66 -1.70
CA HIS A 300 -12.98 19.64 -2.82
C HIS A 300 -14.25 20.48 -2.56
N SER A 301 -14.67 20.59 -1.30
CA SER A 301 -15.83 21.42 -0.93
C SER A 301 -15.50 22.92 -0.85
N GLN A 302 -14.22 23.29 -0.89
CA GLN A 302 -13.74 24.67 -0.85
C GLN A 302 -13.38 25.22 -2.25
N SER A 303 -13.21 24.34 -3.24
CA SER A 303 -12.93 24.66 -4.64
C SER A 303 -14.21 24.88 -5.45
#